data_AF-A0A7Y5QIY7-F1
#
_entry.id   AF-A0A7Y5QIY7-F1
#
_cell.length_a   1.000
_cell.length_b   1.000
_cell.length_c   1.000
_cell.angle_alpha   90.00
_cell.angle_beta   90.00
_cell.angle_gamma   90.00
#
_symmetry.space_group_name_H-M   'P 1'
#
loop_
_entity.id
_entity.type
_entity.pdbx_description
1 polymer ?
#
loop_
_entity_poly.entity_id
_entity_poly.type
_entity_poly.pdbx_seq_one_letter_code
_entity_poly.pdbx_strand_id
1 'polypeptide(L)'
;MYFRELKTHYINRWWMALLRSILSFSVGILMLLLPGTTTVALLWIVGIALIIDALMIALPLVLGRITTHVWKIMLAREVGQIALGLLLLFDIEVGFELIVILLSLLMLFRAIVELILFVELPMSARNRAWLLITAGLFAALAIGGLIAVFTNSLLDIRFIALYLIVGGVSHLLGTLRSRQRFLEVEAYEQAILGDDAIPDPGATARKPLPPPDRTFLLPHINAAKYRKIVVFSPHPDDLEAFVGGLAYRLSGEVVSVVFSGGDKGRWAHQFETMDDGMYIRARLEESEQAAQILGVSEINYLGYLDREVPVNEGAVQKVLHMLNVHRPDLVVSFEFNKRATPYPHPDHLATANVVRKAMARYEQAETLDYFVTATLLPNHFIDITGVRRLKLDALACHTTQTDLNKLIFPFLEKLFTRLWGTFSGVDYAEGYRMVNIKAMRERLRAAE
;
A
#
# COMPACT_ATOMS: atom_id res chain seq x y z
N MET A 1 10.19 -8.03 16.16
CA MET A 1 11.17 -9.14 16.29
C MET A 1 11.46 -9.78 14.93
N TYR A 2 10.45 -10.29 14.20
CA TYR A 2 10.56 -10.84 12.83
C TYR A 2 11.26 -9.91 11.81
N PHE A 3 10.99 -8.60 11.86
CA PHE A 3 11.65 -7.62 10.98
C PHE A 3 13.08 -7.25 11.41
N ARG A 4 13.41 -7.38 12.70
CA ARG A 4 14.78 -7.18 13.18
C ARG A 4 15.65 -8.32 12.67
N GLU A 5 15.16 -9.56 12.76
CA GLU A 5 15.77 -10.75 12.17
C GLU A 5 15.87 -10.68 10.65
N LEU A 6 14.82 -10.24 9.93
CA LEU A 6 14.89 -10.00 8.48
C LEU A 6 15.90 -8.91 8.11
N LYS A 7 16.00 -7.82 8.87
CA LYS A 7 17.02 -6.76 8.70
C LYS A 7 18.42 -7.33 8.91
N THR A 8 18.67 -8.07 10.00
CA THR A 8 19.96 -8.73 10.25
C THR A 8 20.26 -9.81 9.20
N HIS A 9 19.25 -10.50 8.69
CA HIS A 9 19.39 -11.53 7.66
C HIS A 9 19.73 -10.94 6.30
N TYR A 10 19.08 -9.84 5.91
CA TYR A 10 19.38 -9.12 4.66
C TYR A 10 20.73 -8.40 4.73
N ILE A 11 21.08 -7.82 5.89
CA ILE A 11 22.36 -7.15 6.12
C ILE A 11 23.49 -8.17 6.17
N ASN A 12 23.42 -9.23 6.96
CA ASN A 12 24.52 -10.20 7.04
C ASN A 12 24.65 -11.08 5.79
N ARG A 13 23.66 -11.04 4.89
CA ARG A 13 23.63 -11.86 3.68
C ARG A 13 23.43 -11.06 2.39
N TRP A 14 23.75 -9.76 2.37
CA TRP A 14 23.78 -8.94 1.14
C TRP A 14 24.68 -9.57 0.06
N TRP A 15 25.74 -10.27 0.49
CA TRP A 15 26.63 -11.02 -0.37
C TRP A 15 25.91 -12.15 -1.12
N MET A 16 24.79 -12.69 -0.62
CA MET A 16 23.99 -13.67 -1.35
C MET A 16 23.25 -13.02 -2.52
N ALA A 17 22.74 -11.80 -2.35
CA ALA A 17 22.13 -11.04 -3.45
C ALA A 17 23.19 -10.65 -4.50
N LEU A 18 24.40 -10.28 -4.06
CA LEU A 18 25.53 -10.03 -4.94
C LEU A 18 25.95 -11.31 -5.68
N LEU A 19 26.13 -12.43 -4.96
CA LEU A 19 26.52 -13.72 -5.51
C LEU A 19 25.49 -14.22 -6.52
N ARG A 20 24.19 -14.11 -6.21
CA ARG A 20 23.10 -14.42 -7.14
C ARG A 20 23.18 -13.55 -8.40
N SER A 21 23.46 -12.26 -8.26
CA SER A 21 23.59 -11.33 -9.39
C SER A 21 24.78 -11.69 -10.29
N ILE A 22 25.94 -11.99 -9.69
CA ILE A 22 27.16 -12.43 -10.39
C ILE A 22 26.89 -13.77 -11.07
N LEU A 23 26.31 -14.74 -10.36
CA LEU A 23 26.02 -16.06 -10.90
C LEU A 23 25.04 -15.98 -12.07
N SER A 24 23.95 -15.22 -11.96
CA SER A 24 23.02 -15.00 -13.08
C SER A 24 23.72 -14.36 -14.28
N PHE A 25 24.54 -13.33 -14.06
CA PHE A 25 25.29 -12.67 -15.14
C PHE A 25 26.29 -13.62 -15.82
N SER A 26 27.09 -14.36 -15.03
CA SER A 26 28.09 -15.32 -15.52
C SER A 26 27.46 -16.49 -16.26
N VAL A 27 26.35 -17.05 -15.74
CA VAL A 27 25.59 -18.11 -16.41
C VAL A 27 25.00 -17.60 -17.72
N GLY A 28 24.46 -16.38 -17.75
CA GLY A 28 23.99 -15.75 -18.98
C GLY A 28 25.09 -15.59 -20.03
N ILE A 29 26.28 -15.13 -19.64
CA ILE A 29 27.43 -15.05 -20.57
C ILE A 29 27.83 -16.44 -21.08
N LEU A 30 27.90 -17.43 -20.20
CA LEU A 30 28.29 -18.79 -20.58
C LEU A 30 27.28 -19.42 -21.56
N MET A 31 25.98 -19.18 -21.35
CA MET A 31 24.91 -19.57 -22.27
C MET A 31 24.99 -18.87 -23.64
N LEU A 32 25.47 -17.63 -23.71
CA LEU A 32 25.72 -16.95 -24.99
C LEU A 32 26.92 -17.56 -25.74
N LEU A 33 27.98 -17.93 -25.02
CA LEU A 33 29.24 -18.37 -25.62
C LEU A 33 29.23 -19.86 -26.01
N LEU A 34 28.41 -20.68 -25.35
CA LEU A 34 28.31 -22.12 -25.55
C LEU A 34 26.83 -22.54 -25.67
N PRO A 35 26.20 -22.46 -26.86
CA PRO A 35 24.77 -22.75 -27.02
C PRO A 35 24.42 -24.23 -27.31
N GLY A 36 25.38 -25.05 -27.75
CA GLY A 36 25.10 -26.38 -28.34
C GLY A 36 24.78 -27.51 -27.35
N THR A 37 25.71 -27.88 -26.47
CA THR A 37 25.57 -29.04 -25.54
C THR A 37 24.93 -28.68 -24.21
N THR A 38 24.90 -27.39 -23.89
CA THR A 38 24.47 -26.81 -22.62
C THR A 38 22.95 -26.64 -22.55
N THR A 39 22.27 -26.43 -23.69
CA THR A 39 20.83 -26.11 -23.70
C THR A 39 19.96 -27.28 -23.26
N VAL A 40 20.11 -28.44 -23.90
CA VAL A 40 19.30 -29.63 -23.59
C VAL A 40 19.58 -30.12 -22.16
N ALA A 41 20.86 -30.21 -21.79
CA ALA A 41 21.26 -30.65 -20.46
C ALA A 41 20.77 -29.71 -19.35
N LEU A 42 20.82 -28.38 -19.56
CA LEU A 42 20.32 -27.42 -18.58
C LEU A 42 18.80 -27.47 -18.45
N LEU A 43 18.06 -27.63 -19.56
CA LEU A 43 16.61 -27.74 -19.53
C LEU A 43 16.14 -29.02 -18.83
N TRP A 44 16.85 -30.15 -19.01
CA TRP A 44 16.60 -31.38 -18.26
C TRP A 44 16.90 -31.23 -16.77
N ILE A 45 18.02 -30.60 -16.41
CA ILE A 45 18.37 -30.34 -15.00
C ILE A 45 17.30 -29.45 -14.34
N VAL A 46 16.83 -28.41 -15.04
CA VAL A 46 15.75 -27.54 -14.58
C VAL A 46 14.44 -28.33 -14.44
N GLY A 47 14.09 -29.16 -15.42
CA GLY A 47 12.89 -30.00 -15.38
C GLY A 47 12.88 -30.96 -14.18
N ILE A 48 13.99 -31.66 -13.93
CA ILE A 48 14.16 -32.55 -12.77
C ILE A 48 14.06 -31.76 -11.46
N ALA A 49 14.72 -30.61 -11.37
CA ALA A 49 14.69 -29.78 -10.16
C ALA A 49 13.28 -29.27 -9.84
N LEU A 50 12.51 -28.86 -10.84
CA LEU A 50 11.12 -28.42 -10.67
C LEU A 50 10.23 -29.54 -10.13
N ILE A 51 10.40 -30.77 -10.61
CA ILE A 51 9.64 -31.93 -10.13
C ILE A 51 10.00 -32.24 -8.67
N ILE A 52 11.29 -32.25 -8.32
CA ILE A 52 11.74 -32.54 -6.95
C ILE A 52 11.24 -31.47 -5.96
N ASP A 53 11.39 -30.18 -6.30
CA ASP A 53 10.91 -29.06 -5.47
C ASP A 53 9.40 -29.16 -5.23
N ALA A 54 8.64 -29.42 -6.30
CA ALA A 54 7.19 -29.55 -6.22
C ALA A 54 6.74 -30.74 -5.37
N LEU A 55 7.41 -31.89 -5.47
CA LEU A 55 7.09 -33.07 -4.68
C LEU A 55 7.38 -32.86 -3.19
N MET A 56 8.43 -32.12 -2.84
CA MET A 56 8.77 -31.79 -1.45
C MET A 56 7.67 -31.00 -0.74
N ILE A 57 6.86 -30.23 -1.48
CA ILE A 57 5.79 -29.39 -0.94
C ILE A 57 4.41 -30.05 -1.12
N ALA A 58 4.13 -30.63 -2.29
CA ALA A 58 2.87 -31.28 -2.60
C ALA A 58 2.61 -32.51 -1.72
N LEU A 59 3.64 -33.31 -1.44
CA LEU A 59 3.49 -34.56 -0.68
C LEU A 59 3.03 -34.29 0.78
N PRO A 60 3.65 -33.38 1.55
CA PRO A 60 3.12 -33.00 2.87
C PRO A 60 1.71 -32.38 2.83
N LEU A 61 1.36 -31.62 1.79
CA LEU A 61 0.04 -31.02 1.62
C LEU A 61 -1.05 -32.09 1.39
N VAL A 62 -0.82 -33.04 0.48
CA VAL A 62 -1.75 -34.13 0.15
C VAL A 62 -1.88 -35.11 1.30
N LEU A 63 -0.79 -35.36 2.05
CA LEU A 63 -0.80 -36.21 3.24
C LEU A 63 -1.41 -35.52 4.48
N GLY A 64 -1.93 -34.29 4.36
CA GLY A 64 -2.54 -33.55 5.45
C GLY A 64 -1.58 -33.13 6.56
N ARG A 65 -0.26 -33.15 6.30
CA ARG A 65 0.80 -32.77 7.27
C ARG A 65 1.03 -31.26 7.34
N ILE A 66 0.53 -30.51 6.35
CA ILE A 66 0.54 -29.05 6.30
C ILE A 66 -0.88 -28.57 6.01
N THR A 67 -1.49 -27.85 6.95
CA THR A 67 -2.83 -27.27 6.80
C THR A 67 -2.73 -25.74 6.82
N THR A 68 -2.99 -25.10 5.68
CA THR A 68 -3.05 -23.64 5.56
C THR A 68 -4.33 -23.23 4.84
N HIS A 69 -4.85 -22.03 5.10
CA HIS A 69 -6.06 -21.51 4.43
C HIS A 69 -5.90 -21.36 2.90
N VAL A 70 -4.67 -21.45 2.38
CA VAL A 70 -4.32 -21.33 0.95
C VAL A 70 -3.83 -22.64 0.33
N TRP A 71 -4.01 -23.78 1.01
CA TRP A 71 -3.44 -25.07 0.58
C TRP A 71 -3.81 -25.45 -0.87
N LYS A 72 -5.01 -25.09 -1.34
CA LYS A 72 -5.47 -25.34 -2.72
C LYS A 72 -4.64 -24.58 -3.76
N ILE A 73 -4.27 -23.33 -3.45
CA ILE A 73 -3.45 -22.48 -4.31
C ILE A 73 -2.01 -23.01 -4.35
N MET A 74 -1.49 -23.42 -3.19
CA MET A 74 -0.16 -24.04 -3.10
C MET A 74 -0.13 -25.35 -3.91
N LEU A 75 -1.12 -26.23 -3.75
CA LEU A 75 -1.20 -27.48 -4.49
C LEU A 75 -1.29 -27.24 -6.01
N ALA A 76 -2.09 -26.27 -6.45
CA ALA A 76 -2.19 -25.91 -7.86
C ALA A 76 -0.84 -25.42 -8.45
N ARG A 77 -0.07 -24.65 -7.67
CA ARG A 77 1.29 -24.24 -8.04
C ARG A 77 2.20 -25.46 -8.24
N GLU A 78 2.22 -26.38 -7.27
CA GLU A 78 3.12 -27.55 -7.35
C GLU A 78 2.76 -28.46 -8.53
N VAL A 79 1.47 -28.68 -8.79
CA VAL A 79 1.00 -29.45 -9.96
C VAL A 79 1.48 -28.79 -11.26
N GLY A 80 1.40 -27.47 -11.35
CA GLY A 80 1.93 -26.73 -12.50
C GLY A 80 3.44 -26.88 -12.68
N GLN A 81 4.22 -26.89 -11.59
CA GLN A 81 5.67 -27.12 -11.64
C GLN A 81 6.03 -28.54 -12.10
N ILE A 82 5.28 -29.55 -11.66
CA ILE A 82 5.45 -30.94 -12.12
C ILE A 82 5.14 -31.04 -13.62
N ALA A 83 4.03 -30.46 -14.08
CA ALA A 83 3.64 -30.47 -15.48
C ALA A 83 4.70 -29.79 -16.38
N LEU A 84 5.21 -28.62 -15.96
CA LEU A 84 6.29 -27.92 -16.67
C LEU A 84 7.59 -28.74 -16.67
N GLY A 85 7.94 -29.37 -15.55
CA GLY A 85 9.12 -30.21 -15.45
C GLY A 85 9.05 -31.45 -16.35
N LEU A 86 7.87 -32.09 -16.45
CA LEU A 86 7.63 -33.21 -17.36
C LEU A 86 7.70 -32.77 -18.83
N LEU A 87 7.12 -31.62 -19.18
CA LEU A 87 7.25 -31.06 -20.53
C LEU A 87 8.72 -30.89 -20.92
N LEU A 88 9.55 -30.31 -20.04
CA LEU A 88 10.98 -30.12 -20.31
C LEU A 88 11.76 -31.43 -20.52
N LEU A 89 11.28 -32.56 -19.98
CA LEU A 89 11.93 -33.86 -20.10
C LEU A 89 11.48 -34.64 -21.34
N PHE A 90 10.21 -34.52 -21.72
CA PHE A 90 9.61 -35.36 -22.77
C PHE A 90 9.31 -34.61 -24.07
N ASP A 91 9.09 -33.30 -24.01
CA ASP A 91 8.86 -32.43 -25.16
C ASP A 91 9.58 -31.09 -24.95
N ILE A 92 10.89 -31.13 -25.19
CA ILE A 92 11.78 -30.02 -24.87
C ILE A 92 11.46 -28.75 -25.67
N GLU A 93 10.90 -28.89 -26.88
CA GLU A 93 10.50 -27.76 -27.71
C GLU A 93 9.32 -27.03 -27.08
N VAL A 94 8.24 -27.75 -26.77
CA VAL A 94 7.04 -27.17 -26.12
C VAL A 94 7.37 -26.66 -24.71
N GLY A 95 8.17 -27.41 -23.94
CA GLY A 95 8.62 -27.00 -22.62
C GLY A 95 9.44 -25.72 -22.65
N PHE A 96 10.31 -25.57 -23.65
CA PHE A 96 11.13 -24.37 -23.84
C PHE A 96 10.30 -23.15 -24.26
N GLU A 97 9.36 -23.31 -25.20
CA GLU A 97 8.43 -22.24 -25.58
C GLU A 97 7.63 -21.75 -24.37
N LEU A 98 7.12 -22.67 -23.54
CA LEU A 98 6.38 -22.33 -22.34
C LEU A 98 7.24 -21.58 -21.32
N ILE A 99 8.51 -21.97 -21.13
CA ILE A 99 9.48 -21.20 -20.32
C ILE A 99 9.63 -19.78 -20.88
N VAL A 100 9.82 -19.63 -22.19
CA VAL A 100 9.99 -18.32 -22.82
C VAL A 100 8.76 -17.44 -22.61
N ILE A 101 7.54 -17.99 -22.75
CA ILE A 101 6.29 -17.28 -22.48
C ILE A 101 6.24 -16.82 -21.02
N LEU A 102 6.48 -17.73 -20.07
CA LEU A 102 6.43 -17.42 -18.63
C LEU A 102 7.49 -16.37 -18.23
N LEU A 103 8.71 -16.49 -18.74
CA LEU A 103 9.77 -15.50 -18.52
C LEU A 103 9.38 -14.14 -19.13
N SER A 104 8.82 -14.13 -20.33
CA SER A 104 8.38 -12.90 -20.99
C SER A 104 7.28 -12.18 -20.21
N LEU A 105 6.30 -12.92 -19.69
CA LEU A 105 5.25 -12.36 -18.83
C LEU A 105 5.80 -11.81 -17.50
N LEU A 106 6.75 -12.52 -16.88
CA LEU A 106 7.42 -12.06 -15.67
C LEU A 106 8.23 -10.78 -15.92
N MET A 107 8.91 -10.69 -17.07
CA MET A 107 9.66 -9.50 -17.48
C MET A 107 8.73 -8.32 -17.76
N LEU A 108 7.58 -8.56 -18.38
CA LEU A 108 6.57 -7.52 -18.58
C LEU A 108 6.03 -7.00 -17.24
N PHE A 109 5.68 -7.91 -16.32
CA PHE A 109 5.27 -7.53 -14.96
C PHE A 109 6.35 -6.71 -14.25
N ARG A 110 7.61 -7.14 -14.32
CA ARG A 110 8.74 -6.39 -13.75
C ARG A 110 8.91 -5.02 -14.38
N ALA A 111 8.82 -4.90 -15.70
CA ALA A 111 8.90 -3.61 -16.40
C ALA A 111 7.81 -2.65 -15.94
N ILE A 112 6.58 -3.15 -15.75
CA ILE A 112 5.45 -2.36 -15.23
C ILE A 112 5.76 -1.88 -13.80
N VAL A 113 6.24 -2.76 -12.92
CA VAL A 113 6.61 -2.39 -11.54
C VAL A 113 7.74 -1.35 -11.54
N GLU A 114 8.79 -1.52 -12.34
CA GLU A 114 9.90 -0.56 -12.42
C GLU A 114 9.45 0.81 -12.99
N LEU A 115 8.48 0.82 -13.92
CA LEU A 115 7.88 2.04 -14.45
C LEU A 115 7.01 2.75 -13.39
N ILE A 116 6.22 2.00 -12.62
CA ILE A 116 5.47 2.54 -11.49
C ILE A 116 6.44 3.17 -10.49
N LEU A 117 7.52 2.46 -10.12
CA LEU A 117 8.55 2.99 -9.21
C LEU A 117 9.28 4.22 -9.79
N PHE A 118 9.50 4.28 -11.11
CA PHE A 118 10.07 5.45 -11.77
C PHE A 118 9.18 6.70 -11.60
N VAL A 119 7.86 6.53 -11.77
CA VAL A 119 6.87 7.60 -11.64
C VAL A 119 6.67 7.99 -10.18
N GLU A 120 6.57 7.02 -9.27
CA GLU A 120 6.15 7.23 -7.89
C GLU A 120 7.29 7.59 -6.93
N LEU A 121 8.54 7.15 -7.16
CA LEU A 121 9.63 7.42 -6.23
C LEU A 121 10.16 8.87 -6.35
N PRO A 122 10.19 9.66 -5.26
CA PRO A 122 10.76 11.01 -5.26
C PRO A 122 12.30 10.95 -5.19
N MET A 123 12.93 10.51 -6.29
CA MET A 123 14.39 10.50 -6.45
C MET A 123 14.83 11.60 -7.44
N SER A 124 16.07 12.08 -7.35
CA SER A 124 16.61 13.01 -8.36
C SER A 124 16.56 12.38 -9.76
N ALA A 125 16.39 13.19 -10.81
CA ALA A 125 16.29 12.69 -12.19
C ALA A 125 17.47 11.79 -12.59
N ARG A 126 18.68 12.13 -12.11
CA ARG A 126 19.91 11.34 -12.27
C ARG A 126 19.83 9.96 -11.60
N ASN A 127 19.09 9.83 -10.50
CA ASN A 127 18.95 8.60 -9.72
C ASN A 127 17.74 7.75 -10.14
N ARG A 128 16.85 8.24 -11.02
CA ARG A 128 15.72 7.48 -11.58
C ARG A 128 15.95 6.95 -12.99
N ALA A 129 16.86 7.55 -13.76
CA ALA A 129 17.09 7.19 -15.16
C ALA A 129 17.35 5.70 -15.39
N TRP A 130 18.01 5.02 -14.45
CA TRP A 130 18.26 3.58 -14.54
C TRP A 130 16.99 2.73 -14.50
N LEU A 131 15.96 3.11 -13.73
CA LEU A 131 14.68 2.39 -13.66
C LEU A 131 13.96 2.45 -15.01
N LEU A 132 14.00 3.61 -15.67
CA LEU A 132 13.42 3.77 -17.00
C LEU A 132 14.17 2.93 -18.04
N ILE A 133 15.50 2.89 -17.97
CA ILE A 133 16.34 2.09 -18.85
C ILE A 133 16.10 0.60 -18.63
N THR A 134 16.09 0.13 -17.38
CA THR A 134 15.84 -1.29 -17.08
C THR A 134 14.41 -1.70 -17.40
N ALA A 135 13.42 -0.87 -17.11
CA ALA A 135 12.02 -1.12 -17.50
C ALA A 135 11.88 -1.23 -19.02
N GLY A 136 12.52 -0.33 -19.78
CA GLY A 136 12.53 -0.38 -21.25
C GLY A 136 13.19 -1.65 -21.80
N LEU A 137 14.32 -2.08 -21.22
CA LEU A 137 15.00 -3.32 -21.60
C LEU A 137 14.15 -4.56 -21.27
N PHE A 138 13.54 -4.63 -20.10
CA PHE A 138 12.64 -5.73 -19.74
C PHE A 138 11.40 -5.79 -20.63
N ALA A 139 10.80 -4.65 -20.95
CA ALA A 139 9.67 -4.58 -21.86
C ALA A 139 10.04 -5.02 -23.29
N ALA A 140 11.18 -4.54 -23.82
CA ALA A 140 11.64 -4.92 -25.16
C ALA A 140 11.92 -6.42 -25.27
N LEU A 141 12.58 -7.00 -24.26
CA LEU A 141 12.84 -8.43 -24.22
C LEU A 141 11.56 -9.25 -24.03
N ALA A 142 10.64 -8.82 -23.18
CA ALA A 142 9.34 -9.49 -23.01
C ALA A 142 8.54 -9.55 -24.32
N ILE A 143 8.46 -8.42 -25.04
CA ILE A 143 7.77 -8.33 -26.32
C ILE A 143 8.48 -9.20 -27.37
N GLY A 144 9.82 -9.13 -27.42
CA GLY A 144 10.62 -9.94 -28.33
C GLY A 144 10.44 -11.45 -28.10
N GLY A 145 10.41 -11.90 -26.84
CA GLY A 145 10.18 -13.30 -26.49
C GLY A 145 8.80 -13.80 -26.90
N LEU A 146 7.76 -13.01 -26.63
CA LEU A 146 6.39 -13.35 -27.05
C LEU A 146 6.27 -13.42 -28.58
N ILE A 147 6.78 -12.42 -29.31
CA ILE A 147 6.76 -12.41 -30.78
C ILE A 147 7.51 -13.62 -31.33
N ALA A 148 8.66 -13.95 -30.76
CA ALA A 148 9.49 -15.04 -31.23
C ALA A 148 8.81 -16.42 -31.09
N VAL A 149 8.01 -16.62 -30.03
CA VAL A 149 7.15 -17.80 -29.87
C VAL A 149 6.06 -17.82 -30.94
N PHE A 150 5.32 -16.72 -31.12
CA PHE A 150 4.19 -16.68 -32.07
C PHE A 150 4.59 -16.72 -33.55
N THR A 151 5.85 -16.40 -33.88
CA THR A 151 6.34 -16.37 -35.26
C THR A 151 7.08 -17.65 -35.66
N ASN A 152 7.21 -18.63 -34.76
CA ASN A 152 8.08 -19.80 -34.96
C ASN A 152 9.49 -19.44 -35.40
N SER A 153 9.97 -18.25 -35.01
CA SER A 153 11.38 -17.92 -35.15
C SER A 153 12.17 -18.83 -34.21
N LEU A 154 13.35 -19.31 -34.63
CA LEU A 154 14.22 -20.14 -33.78
C LEU A 154 14.52 -19.40 -32.46
N LEU A 155 13.76 -19.74 -31.42
CA LEU A 155 14.04 -19.34 -30.05
C LEU A 155 15.33 -20.07 -29.65
N ASP A 156 16.40 -19.31 -29.47
CA ASP A 156 17.70 -19.84 -29.05
C ASP A 156 17.91 -19.53 -27.56
N ILE A 157 18.72 -20.34 -26.87
CA ILE A 157 19.11 -20.16 -25.47
C ILE A 157 19.66 -18.76 -25.18
N ARG A 158 20.13 -18.07 -26.23
CA ARG A 158 20.56 -16.66 -26.20
C ARG A 158 19.48 -15.71 -25.66
N PHE A 159 18.20 -16.02 -25.81
CA PHE A 159 17.12 -15.21 -25.24
C PHE A 159 17.10 -15.29 -23.71
N ILE A 160 17.17 -16.52 -23.16
CA ILE A 160 17.27 -16.76 -21.72
C ILE A 160 18.58 -16.16 -21.18
N ALA A 161 19.66 -16.28 -21.95
CA ALA A 161 20.95 -15.71 -21.62
C ALA A 161 20.89 -14.18 -21.49
N LEU A 162 20.21 -13.50 -22.42
CA LEU A 162 20.01 -12.05 -22.40
C LEU A 162 19.14 -11.61 -21.23
N TYR A 163 18.11 -12.38 -20.87
CA TYR A 163 17.34 -12.17 -19.64
C TYR A 163 18.21 -12.25 -18.39
N LEU A 164 19.05 -13.29 -18.26
CA LEU A 164 19.92 -13.49 -17.11
C LEU A 164 20.98 -12.38 -16.98
N ILE A 165 21.48 -11.87 -18.12
CA ILE A 165 22.42 -10.74 -18.16
C ILE A 165 21.74 -9.44 -17.71
N VAL A 166 20.60 -9.07 -18.32
CA VAL A 166 19.88 -7.84 -17.97
C VAL A 166 19.35 -7.90 -16.53
N GLY A 167 18.83 -9.06 -16.12
CA GLY A 167 18.43 -9.36 -14.75
C GLY A 167 19.59 -9.22 -13.76
N GLY A 168 20.74 -9.85 -14.06
CA GLY A 168 21.94 -9.81 -13.24
C GLY A 168 22.49 -8.39 -13.06
N VAL A 169 22.55 -7.59 -14.13
CA VAL A 169 22.98 -6.18 -14.08
C VAL A 169 21.99 -5.33 -13.28
N SER A 170 20.68 -5.49 -13.49
CA SER A 170 19.64 -4.77 -12.74
C SER A 170 19.72 -5.09 -11.24
N HIS A 171 19.88 -6.37 -10.86
CA HIS A 171 20.04 -6.77 -9.47
C HIS A 171 21.35 -6.31 -8.85
N LEU A 172 22.45 -6.32 -9.59
CA LEU A 172 23.75 -5.81 -9.14
C LEU A 172 23.67 -4.30 -8.84
N LEU A 173 23.10 -3.52 -9.75
CA LEU A 173 22.90 -2.08 -9.56
C LEU A 173 21.97 -1.78 -8.37
N GLY A 174 20.87 -2.53 -8.24
CA GLY A 174 19.96 -2.42 -7.10
C GLY A 174 20.65 -2.75 -5.77
N THR A 175 21.46 -3.82 -5.73
CA THR A 175 22.18 -4.26 -4.54
C THR A 175 23.25 -3.25 -4.12
N LEU A 176 24.06 -2.75 -5.06
CA LEU A 176 25.12 -1.77 -4.80
C LEU A 176 24.56 -0.44 -4.28
N ARG A 177 23.45 0.04 -4.86
CA ARG A 177 22.81 1.29 -4.43
C ARG A 177 22.05 1.14 -3.12
N SER A 178 21.46 -0.02 -2.87
CA SER A 178 20.86 -0.32 -1.57
C SER A 178 21.93 -0.38 -0.49
N ARG A 179 23.07 -1.04 -0.74
CA ARG A 179 24.23 -1.10 0.17
C ARG A 179 24.77 0.27 0.53
N GLN A 180 24.93 1.16 -0.45
CA GLN A 180 25.41 2.52 -0.20
C GLN A 180 24.49 3.28 0.76
N ARG A 181 23.17 3.16 0.55
CA ARG A 181 22.16 3.76 1.43
C ARG A 181 22.08 3.08 2.80
N PHE A 182 22.36 1.77 2.88
CA PHE A 182 22.45 1.06 4.16
C PHE A 182 23.70 1.43 4.96
N LEU A 183 24.86 1.64 4.32
CA LEU A 183 26.07 2.12 4.98
C LEU A 183 25.92 3.56 5.49
N GLU A 184 25.20 4.41 4.74
CA GLU A 184 24.82 5.75 5.19
C GLU A 184 23.87 5.71 6.39
N VAL A 185 22.94 4.74 6.43
CA VAL A 185 22.05 4.50 7.58
C VAL A 185 22.78 3.86 8.76
N GLU A 186 23.75 2.99 8.54
CA GLU A 186 24.54 2.33 9.60
C GLU A 186 25.54 3.30 10.26
N ALA A 187 26.20 4.15 9.47
CA ALA A 187 27.03 5.25 9.97
C ALA A 187 26.20 6.28 10.76
N TYR A 188 24.93 6.43 10.41
CA TYR A 188 23.95 7.25 11.12
C TYR A 188 23.44 6.58 12.41
N GLU A 189 23.16 5.27 12.38
CA GLU A 189 22.73 4.46 13.54
C GLU A 189 23.83 4.35 14.60
N GLN A 190 25.12 4.21 14.20
CA GLN A 190 26.26 4.18 15.14
C GLN A 190 26.51 5.52 15.84
N ALA A 191 26.09 6.64 15.25
CA ALA A 191 26.24 7.97 15.85
C ALA A 191 25.18 8.28 16.93
N ILE A 192 24.12 7.47 17.04
CA ILE A 192 22.93 7.76 17.87
C ILE A 192 22.75 6.77 19.03
N LEU A 193 23.25 5.54 18.94
CA LEU A 193 22.92 4.44 19.88
C LEU A 193 23.85 4.28 21.11
N GLY A 194 24.56 5.32 21.53
CA GLY A 194 25.33 5.31 22.78
C GLY A 194 24.58 5.99 23.92
N ASP A 195 23.76 5.24 24.65
CA ASP A 195 23.45 5.39 26.11
C ASP A 195 22.03 4.88 26.48
N ASP A 196 22.03 3.73 27.16
CA ASP A 196 21.23 3.26 28.30
C ASP A 196 19.69 3.15 28.35
N ALA A 197 19.30 1.86 28.53
CA ALA A 197 18.46 1.25 29.58
C ALA A 197 16.93 1.44 29.67
N ILE A 198 16.24 0.29 29.79
CA ILE A 198 14.80 0.05 30.01
C ILE A 198 14.49 -0.06 31.51
N PRO A 199 13.30 0.38 32.00
CA PRO A 199 12.55 -0.49 32.93
C PRO A 199 11.00 -0.50 32.83
N ASP A 200 10.46 -1.73 32.88
CA ASP A 200 9.37 -2.36 33.70
C ASP A 200 7.92 -1.79 33.85
N PRO A 201 6.87 -2.64 34.05
CA PRO A 201 5.54 -2.48 33.48
C PRO A 201 4.43 -2.51 34.56
N GLY A 202 3.81 -1.37 34.86
CA GLY A 202 2.62 -1.41 35.70
C GLY A 202 2.08 -0.06 36.12
N ALA A 203 1.11 0.47 35.37
CA ALA A 203 0.13 1.42 35.89
C ALA A 203 -1.06 1.55 34.93
N THR A 204 -2.25 1.21 35.42
CA THR A 204 -3.55 1.45 34.81
C THR A 204 -3.89 2.94 34.86
N ALA A 205 -3.70 3.61 33.74
CA ALA A 205 -4.40 4.81 33.25
C ALA A 205 -4.00 4.96 31.77
N ARG A 206 -4.95 5.17 30.84
CA ARG A 206 -4.62 5.37 29.42
C ARG A 206 -3.77 6.64 29.29
N LYS A 207 -2.44 6.48 29.22
CA LYS A 207 -1.48 7.54 28.95
C LYS A 207 -1.26 7.60 27.43
N PRO A 208 -1.30 8.79 26.80
CA PRO A 208 -0.86 8.91 25.42
C PRO A 208 0.57 8.40 25.30
N LEU A 209 0.81 7.53 24.31
CA LEU A 209 2.14 7.02 23.99
C LEU A 209 3.09 8.22 23.80
N PRO A 210 4.27 8.24 24.43
CA PRO A 210 5.23 9.30 24.18
C PRO A 210 5.61 9.31 22.69
N PRO A 211 5.81 10.49 22.09
CA PRO A 211 6.25 10.56 20.71
C PRO A 211 7.58 9.81 20.58
N PRO A 212 7.77 9.01 19.51
CA PRO A 212 9.03 8.32 19.30
C PRO A 212 10.17 9.34 19.26
N ASP A 213 11.22 9.09 20.05
CA ASP A 213 12.41 9.93 20.08
C ASP A 213 13.09 9.90 18.70
N ARG A 214 13.44 11.09 18.22
CA ARG A 214 13.48 11.43 16.78
C ARG A 214 14.85 11.20 16.17
N THR A 215 14.85 10.80 14.89
CA THR A 215 15.36 11.67 13.81
C THR A 215 14.97 11.22 12.37
N PHE A 216 14.67 12.23 11.52
CA PHE A 216 14.20 12.29 10.10
C PHE A 216 12.69 12.18 9.82
N LEU A 217 12.09 12.84 8.81
CA LEU A 217 12.41 14.03 7.97
C LEU A 217 11.17 14.94 7.81
N LEU A 218 9.98 14.44 8.18
CA LEU A 218 8.69 15.05 7.91
C LEU A 218 7.87 15.17 9.20
N PRO A 219 7.02 16.22 9.34
CA PRO A 219 6.24 16.47 10.54
C PRO A 219 5.39 15.29 11.01
N HIS A 220 5.50 14.92 12.29
CA HIS A 220 4.56 14.02 12.95
C HIS A 220 3.45 14.81 13.64
N ILE A 221 2.22 14.34 13.49
CA ILE A 221 1.05 14.86 14.19
C ILE A 221 1.16 14.45 15.65
N ASN A 222 1.27 15.44 16.53
CA ASN A 222 1.15 15.22 17.96
C ASN A 222 -0.33 15.17 18.35
N ALA A 223 -0.94 13.97 18.33
CA ALA A 223 -2.36 13.78 18.64
C ALA A 223 -2.76 14.33 20.01
N ALA A 224 -1.85 14.38 20.98
CA ALA A 224 -2.10 14.91 22.32
C ALA A 224 -2.31 16.45 22.35
N LYS A 225 -2.00 17.16 21.25
CA LYS A 225 -2.28 18.60 21.11
C LYS A 225 -3.78 18.88 21.03
N TYR A 226 -4.55 17.96 20.47
CA TYR A 226 -5.94 18.18 20.10
C TYR A 226 -6.89 17.63 21.16
N ARG A 227 -7.90 18.43 21.48
CA ARG A 227 -8.95 18.13 22.46
C ARG A 227 -10.24 17.72 21.78
N LYS A 228 -10.50 18.20 20.57
CA LYS A 228 -11.71 17.87 19.83
C LYS A 228 -11.48 17.90 18.32
N ILE A 229 -11.59 16.73 17.71
CA ILE A 229 -11.50 16.55 16.26
C ILE A 229 -12.90 16.38 15.68
N VAL A 230 -13.15 17.03 14.54
CA VAL A 230 -14.29 16.73 13.68
C VAL A 230 -13.77 16.15 12.37
N VAL A 231 -14.19 14.93 12.05
CA VAL A 231 -13.85 14.23 10.81
C VAL A 231 -15.07 14.28 9.90
N PHE A 232 -14.93 14.90 8.73
CA PHE A 232 -15.97 14.92 7.70
C PHE A 232 -15.75 13.81 6.69
N SER A 233 -16.59 12.77 6.77
CA SER A 233 -16.53 11.57 5.94
C SER A 233 -17.62 11.58 4.85
N PRO A 234 -17.27 11.28 3.60
CA PRO A 234 -18.25 11.08 2.53
C PRO A 234 -19.23 9.95 2.86
N HIS A 235 -18.72 8.79 3.28
CA HIS A 235 -19.48 7.56 3.50
C HIS A 235 -19.27 6.96 4.90
N PRO A 236 -20.16 6.06 5.36
CA PRO A 236 -19.90 5.21 6.53
C PRO A 236 -18.77 4.22 6.18
N ASP A 237 -17.68 4.13 6.96
CA ASP A 237 -16.41 3.37 6.75
C ASP A 237 -15.16 4.24 6.48
N ASP A 238 -15.36 5.46 5.97
CA ASP A 238 -14.27 6.34 5.55
C ASP A 238 -13.41 6.81 6.71
N LEU A 239 -14.01 7.05 7.89
CA LEU A 239 -13.26 7.43 9.09
C LEU A 239 -12.33 6.30 9.50
N GLU A 240 -12.87 5.08 9.60
CA GLU A 240 -12.11 3.89 9.98
C GLU A 240 -10.98 3.61 9.00
N ALA A 241 -11.27 3.72 7.69
CA ALA A 241 -10.31 3.43 6.62
C ALA A 241 -9.14 4.44 6.56
N PHE A 242 -9.42 5.73 6.71
CA PHE A 242 -8.45 6.80 6.43
C PHE A 242 -7.96 7.58 7.65
N VAL A 243 -8.68 7.50 8.77
CA VAL A 243 -8.45 8.32 9.98
C VAL A 243 -8.48 7.48 11.26
N GLY A 244 -8.75 6.18 11.20
CA GLY A 244 -8.96 5.35 12.38
C GLY A 244 -7.78 5.30 13.33
N GLY A 245 -6.54 5.35 12.81
CA GLY A 245 -5.35 5.41 13.65
C GLY A 245 -5.23 6.74 14.40
N LEU A 246 -5.42 7.87 13.71
CA LEU A 246 -5.48 9.21 14.31
C LEU A 246 -6.60 9.32 15.34
N ALA A 247 -7.81 8.85 15.00
CA ALA A 247 -8.96 8.86 15.88
C ALA A 247 -8.66 8.11 17.19
N TYR A 248 -8.13 6.90 17.10
CA TYR A 248 -7.79 6.11 18.30
C TYR A 248 -6.65 6.71 19.12
N ARG A 249 -5.66 7.36 18.48
CA ARG A 249 -4.53 8.00 19.16
C ARG A 249 -4.90 9.30 19.87
N LEU A 250 -6.05 9.89 19.55
CA LEU A 250 -6.49 11.15 20.14
C LEU A 250 -6.96 10.90 21.58
N SER A 251 -6.51 11.73 22.52
CA SER A 251 -6.96 11.67 23.92
C SER A 251 -8.25 12.44 24.19
N GLY A 252 -8.72 13.19 23.20
CA GLY A 252 -9.89 14.05 23.27
C GLY A 252 -11.15 13.44 22.63
N GLU A 253 -12.11 14.31 22.35
CA GLU A 253 -13.39 13.94 21.74
C GLU A 253 -13.25 13.81 20.22
N VAL A 254 -13.77 12.72 19.64
CA VAL A 254 -13.76 12.47 18.20
C VAL A 254 -15.18 12.45 17.68
N VAL A 255 -15.54 13.44 16.86
CA VAL A 255 -16.85 13.53 16.21
C VAL A 255 -16.72 13.15 14.74
N SER A 256 -17.54 12.20 14.30
CA SER A 256 -17.68 11.83 12.89
C SER A 256 -18.90 12.55 12.29
N VAL A 257 -18.72 13.22 11.15
CA VAL A 257 -19.81 13.81 10.37
C VAL A 257 -19.85 13.12 9.02
N VAL A 258 -20.87 12.30 8.81
CA VAL A 258 -21.05 11.48 7.61
C VAL A 258 -22.01 12.19 6.65
N PHE A 259 -21.58 12.39 5.40
CA PHE A 259 -22.37 13.12 4.40
C PHE A 259 -23.49 12.27 3.83
N SER A 260 -23.17 11.13 3.23
CA SER A 260 -24.14 10.22 2.62
C SER A 260 -24.23 8.89 3.35
N GLY A 261 -25.39 8.24 3.27
CA GLY A 261 -25.62 6.93 3.89
C GLY A 261 -25.01 5.77 3.10
N GLY A 262 -24.43 6.05 1.92
CA GLY A 262 -23.76 5.04 1.11
C GLY A 262 -24.72 4.02 0.46
N ASP A 263 -25.96 4.41 0.18
CA ASP A 263 -27.05 3.58 -0.37
C ASP A 263 -26.73 2.86 -1.69
N LYS A 264 -25.79 3.39 -2.49
CA LYS A 264 -25.37 2.81 -3.78
C LYS A 264 -24.10 1.96 -3.67
N GLY A 265 -23.42 1.97 -2.52
CA GLY A 265 -22.23 1.18 -2.25
C GLY A 265 -22.57 -0.20 -1.68
N ARG A 266 -23.19 -1.08 -2.47
CA ARG A 266 -23.58 -2.44 -2.07
C ARG A 266 -22.50 -3.44 -2.46
N TRP A 267 -21.68 -3.82 -1.49
CA TRP A 267 -20.50 -4.68 -1.70
C TRP A 267 -20.58 -5.99 -0.91
N ALA A 268 -21.80 -6.44 -0.63
CA ALA A 268 -22.07 -7.78 -0.11
C ALA A 268 -23.42 -8.24 -0.66
N HIS A 269 -23.41 -9.36 -1.39
CA HIS A 269 -24.56 -9.88 -2.14
C HIS A 269 -25.85 -10.00 -1.29
N GLN A 270 -25.70 -10.32 -0.01
CA GLN A 270 -26.82 -10.47 0.93
C GLN A 270 -27.61 -9.17 1.17
N PHE A 271 -27.09 -8.01 0.78
CA PHE A 271 -27.73 -6.71 0.91
C PHE A 271 -28.14 -6.08 -0.43
N GLU A 272 -27.95 -6.76 -1.57
CA GLU A 272 -28.21 -6.17 -2.90
C GLU A 272 -29.67 -5.73 -3.09
N THR A 273 -30.62 -6.48 -2.54
CA THR A 273 -32.07 -6.25 -2.70
C THR A 273 -32.71 -5.51 -1.52
N MET A 274 -31.92 -5.10 -0.52
CA MET A 274 -32.41 -4.41 0.66
C MET A 274 -32.85 -2.98 0.31
N ASP A 275 -33.97 -2.52 0.86
CA ASP A 275 -34.43 -1.13 0.74
C ASP A 275 -33.32 -0.11 1.12
N ASP A 276 -33.24 1.01 0.40
CA ASP A 276 -32.19 2.03 0.61
C ASP A 276 -32.22 2.61 2.03
N GLY A 277 -33.39 2.88 2.59
CA GLY A 277 -33.53 3.40 3.95
C GLY A 277 -33.07 2.40 5.01
N MET A 278 -33.39 1.12 4.81
CA MET A 278 -32.89 0.03 5.67
C MET A 278 -31.38 -0.15 5.54
N TYR A 279 -30.84 -0.06 4.33
CA TYR A 279 -29.42 -0.22 4.07
C TYR A 279 -28.58 0.92 4.66
N ILE A 280 -29.04 2.17 4.51
CA ILE A 280 -28.43 3.34 5.17
C ILE A 280 -28.40 3.14 6.69
N ARG A 281 -29.51 2.69 7.28
CA ARG A 281 -29.57 2.43 8.73
C ARG A 281 -28.53 1.38 9.14
N ALA A 282 -28.45 0.27 8.42
CA ALA A 282 -27.48 -0.78 8.70
C ALA A 282 -26.04 -0.24 8.65
N ARG A 283 -25.67 0.55 7.63
CA ARG A 283 -24.32 1.14 7.54
C ARG A 283 -24.01 2.14 8.66
N LEU A 284 -25.02 2.89 9.14
CA LEU A 284 -24.86 3.79 10.27
C LEU A 284 -24.68 3.01 11.59
N GLU A 285 -25.45 1.94 11.81
CA GLU A 285 -25.28 1.03 12.94
C GLU A 285 -23.89 0.35 12.94
N GLU A 286 -23.36 0.02 11.77
CA GLU A 286 -21.97 -0.49 11.61
C GLU A 286 -20.93 0.57 12.00
N SER A 287 -21.17 1.83 11.66
CA SER A 287 -20.32 2.95 12.09
C SER A 287 -20.38 3.17 13.60
N GLU A 288 -21.54 3.00 14.22
CA GLU A 288 -21.68 3.07 15.69
C GLU A 288 -20.91 1.94 16.39
N GLN A 289 -20.89 0.74 15.81
CA GLN A 289 -20.07 -0.37 16.32
C GLN A 289 -18.57 -0.07 16.17
N ALA A 290 -18.15 0.45 15.02
CA ALA A 290 -16.77 0.85 14.78
C ALA A 290 -16.33 1.99 15.73
N ALA A 291 -17.24 2.93 16.01
CA ALA A 291 -17.03 4.04 16.94
C ALA A 291 -16.69 3.56 18.35
N GLN A 292 -17.30 2.48 18.83
CA GLN A 292 -17.00 1.90 20.15
C GLN A 292 -15.55 1.38 20.23
N ILE A 293 -15.00 0.86 19.13
CA ILE A 293 -13.61 0.38 19.06
C ILE A 293 -12.64 1.57 19.03
N LEU A 294 -12.95 2.58 18.22
CA LEU A 294 -12.06 3.73 17.99
C LEU A 294 -12.17 4.83 19.06
N GLY A 295 -13.21 4.79 19.91
CA GLY A 295 -13.49 5.87 20.87
C GLY A 295 -14.10 7.11 20.21
N VAL A 296 -14.81 6.95 19.10
CA VAL A 296 -15.59 8.02 18.48
C VAL A 296 -16.81 8.29 19.35
N SER A 297 -16.96 9.54 19.80
CA SER A 297 -17.96 9.93 20.78
C SER A 297 -19.33 10.22 20.17
N GLU A 298 -19.35 10.64 18.91
CA GLU A 298 -20.58 11.08 18.25
C GLU A 298 -20.50 10.88 16.73
N ILE A 299 -21.60 10.44 16.12
CA ILE A 299 -21.76 10.33 14.67
C ILE A 299 -22.96 11.19 14.25
N ASN A 300 -22.70 12.13 13.34
CA ASN A 300 -23.70 13.05 12.78
C ASN A 300 -23.91 12.76 11.30
N TYR A 301 -25.10 12.28 10.93
CA TYR A 301 -25.45 12.00 9.54
C TYR A 301 -26.17 13.19 8.89
N LEU A 302 -25.67 13.68 7.73
CA LEU A 302 -26.23 14.86 7.06
C LEU A 302 -27.40 14.56 6.10
N GLY A 303 -27.72 13.30 5.85
CA GLY A 303 -28.91 12.90 5.11
C GLY A 303 -28.79 12.93 3.59
N TYR A 304 -27.57 12.93 3.01
CA TYR A 304 -27.40 12.92 1.56
C TYR A 304 -27.44 11.49 0.99
N LEU A 305 -27.82 11.37 -0.28
CA LEU A 305 -27.72 10.10 -1.00
C LEU A 305 -26.33 9.94 -1.61
N ASP A 306 -25.88 8.69 -1.70
CA ASP A 306 -24.60 8.33 -2.30
C ASP A 306 -24.58 8.75 -3.78
N ARG A 307 -23.44 9.29 -4.22
CA ARG A 307 -23.19 9.92 -5.52
C ARG A 307 -23.99 11.20 -5.78
N GLU A 308 -24.70 11.71 -4.79
CA GLU A 308 -25.58 12.88 -4.90
C GLU A 308 -25.24 13.97 -3.88
N VAL A 309 -24.05 13.93 -3.27
CA VAL A 309 -23.59 14.96 -2.34
C VAL A 309 -23.48 16.32 -3.06
N PRO A 310 -24.29 17.33 -2.68
CA PRO A 310 -24.32 18.59 -3.43
C PRO A 310 -23.23 19.55 -2.97
N VAL A 311 -22.60 20.26 -3.92
CA VAL A 311 -21.67 21.35 -3.64
C VAL A 311 -22.39 22.70 -3.72
N ASN A 312 -23.30 22.94 -2.80
CA ASN A 312 -24.14 24.15 -2.77
C ASN A 312 -24.12 24.86 -1.40
N GLU A 313 -24.81 26.00 -1.31
CA GLU A 313 -24.86 26.81 -0.09
C GLU A 313 -25.48 26.04 1.09
N GLY A 314 -26.55 25.28 0.86
CA GLY A 314 -27.20 24.49 1.90
C GLY A 314 -26.24 23.48 2.56
N ALA A 315 -25.43 22.78 1.76
CA ALA A 315 -24.41 21.86 2.27
C ALA A 315 -23.31 22.59 3.05
N VAL A 316 -22.88 23.75 2.57
CA VAL A 316 -21.89 24.60 3.27
C VAL A 316 -22.43 25.06 4.62
N GLN A 317 -23.71 25.46 4.70
CA GLN A 317 -24.35 25.87 5.95
C GLN A 317 -24.49 24.72 6.94
N LYS A 318 -24.79 23.49 6.49
CA LYS A 318 -24.77 22.31 7.37
C LYS A 318 -23.38 22.06 7.97
N VAL A 319 -22.31 22.17 7.18
CA VAL A 319 -20.94 22.02 7.69
C VAL A 319 -20.59 23.15 8.66
N LEU A 320 -20.93 24.40 8.34
CA LEU A 320 -20.73 25.53 9.26
C LEU A 320 -21.48 25.33 10.58
N HIS A 321 -22.70 24.79 10.53
CA HIS A 321 -23.45 24.43 11.73
C HIS A 321 -22.68 23.39 12.57
N MET A 322 -22.19 22.30 11.97
CA MET A 322 -21.39 21.30 12.69
C MET A 322 -20.13 21.90 13.33
N LEU A 323 -19.41 22.77 12.59
CA LEU A 323 -18.24 23.47 13.13
C LEU A 323 -18.59 24.38 14.31
N ASN A 324 -19.71 25.10 14.24
CA ASN A 324 -20.18 25.99 15.31
C ASN A 324 -20.66 25.24 16.56
N VAL A 325 -21.32 24.10 16.38
CA VAL A 325 -21.82 23.25 17.47
C VAL A 325 -20.64 22.60 18.20
N HIS A 326 -19.73 21.95 17.46
CA HIS A 326 -18.66 21.19 18.09
C HIS A 326 -17.46 22.04 18.49
N ARG A 327 -17.17 23.14 17.80
CA ARG A 327 -15.98 24.00 18.02
C ARG A 327 -14.67 23.19 18.10
N PRO A 328 -14.30 22.46 17.04
CA PRO A 328 -13.10 21.63 17.03
C PRO A 328 -11.81 22.46 17.05
N ASP A 329 -10.73 21.87 17.59
CA ASP A 329 -9.36 22.36 17.42
C ASP A 329 -8.61 21.60 16.31
N LEU A 330 -9.22 20.55 15.75
CA LEU A 330 -8.77 19.86 14.54
C LEU A 330 -9.93 19.50 13.62
N VAL A 331 -9.79 19.82 12.34
CA VAL A 331 -10.70 19.36 11.29
C VAL A 331 -9.95 18.42 10.35
N VAL A 332 -10.55 17.27 10.06
CA VAL A 332 -10.08 16.36 9.01
C VAL A 332 -11.17 16.20 7.96
N SER A 333 -10.79 16.30 6.70
CA SER A 333 -11.66 15.96 5.56
C SER A 333 -10.85 15.25 4.48
N PHE A 334 -11.32 15.24 3.25
CA PHE A 334 -10.69 14.57 2.11
C PHE A 334 -9.96 15.54 1.18
N GLU A 335 -9.05 15.01 0.37
CA GLU A 335 -8.31 15.78 -0.62
C GLU A 335 -9.25 16.36 -1.69
N PHE A 336 -9.39 17.68 -1.69
CA PHE A 336 -10.24 18.42 -2.64
C PHE A 336 -9.60 18.60 -4.02
N ASN A 337 -8.27 18.43 -4.16
CA ASN A 337 -7.61 18.45 -5.45
C ASN A 337 -7.67 17.07 -6.10
N LYS A 338 -8.51 16.94 -7.13
CA LYS A 338 -8.68 15.69 -7.91
C LYS A 338 -7.38 15.07 -8.41
N ARG A 339 -6.33 15.87 -8.68
CA ARG A 339 -5.03 15.37 -9.15
C ARG A 339 -4.09 14.91 -8.03
N ALA A 340 -4.45 15.20 -6.78
CA ALA A 340 -3.64 14.89 -5.61
C ALA A 340 -4.26 13.79 -4.75
N THR A 341 -5.33 13.13 -5.19
CA THR A 341 -5.94 11.98 -4.50
C THR A 341 -5.73 10.69 -5.30
N PRO A 342 -5.42 9.54 -4.66
CA PRO A 342 -5.40 8.25 -5.34
C PRO A 342 -6.81 7.76 -5.71
N TYR A 343 -7.85 8.33 -5.08
CA TYR A 343 -9.23 7.87 -5.18
C TYR A 343 -10.18 9.06 -5.43
N PRO A 344 -10.32 9.52 -6.69
CA PRO A 344 -11.11 10.69 -7.04
C PRO A 344 -12.62 10.37 -7.15
N HIS A 345 -13.19 9.71 -6.13
CA HIS A 345 -14.63 9.43 -6.08
C HIS A 345 -15.43 10.74 -6.01
N PRO A 346 -16.55 10.87 -6.75
CA PRO A 346 -17.34 12.11 -6.80
C PRO A 346 -17.73 12.65 -5.42
N ASP A 347 -18.22 11.81 -4.52
CA ASP A 347 -18.63 12.23 -3.18
C ASP A 347 -17.46 12.66 -2.29
N HIS A 348 -16.28 12.06 -2.46
CA HIS A 348 -15.09 12.49 -1.73
C HIS A 348 -14.71 13.91 -2.15
N LEU A 349 -14.72 14.17 -3.45
CA LEU A 349 -14.44 15.51 -4.00
C LEU A 349 -15.54 16.51 -3.63
N ALA A 350 -16.81 16.12 -3.64
CA ALA A 350 -17.93 16.97 -3.29
C ALA A 350 -17.85 17.35 -1.80
N THR A 351 -17.75 16.37 -0.92
CA THR A 351 -17.55 16.54 0.54
C THR A 351 -16.35 17.44 0.83
N ALA A 352 -15.19 17.13 0.24
CA ALA A 352 -13.98 17.93 0.41
C ALA A 352 -14.15 19.39 -0.05
N ASN A 353 -14.88 19.63 -1.14
CA ASN A 353 -15.16 20.99 -1.61
C ASN A 353 -16.17 21.74 -0.75
N VAL A 354 -17.19 21.07 -0.23
CA VAL A 354 -18.14 21.67 0.72
C VAL A 354 -17.40 22.06 2.01
N VAL A 355 -16.61 21.15 2.59
CA VAL A 355 -15.82 21.43 3.80
C VAL A 355 -14.81 22.53 3.55
N ARG A 356 -14.11 22.52 2.40
CA ARG A 356 -13.19 23.59 2.02
C ARG A 356 -13.87 24.97 1.95
N LYS A 357 -15.07 25.06 1.37
CA LYS A 357 -15.86 26.31 1.30
C LYS A 357 -16.32 26.74 2.71
N ALA A 358 -16.77 25.81 3.54
CA ALA A 358 -17.16 26.09 4.92
C ALA A 358 -15.96 26.59 5.74
N MET A 359 -14.83 25.91 5.69
CA MET A 359 -13.59 26.31 6.37
C MET A 359 -13.10 27.70 5.94
N ALA A 360 -13.32 28.08 4.68
CA ALA A 360 -12.99 29.43 4.22
C ALA A 360 -13.85 30.52 4.88
N ARG A 361 -15.08 30.19 5.28
CA ARG A 361 -16.07 31.11 5.87
C ARG A 361 -16.16 31.00 7.40
N TYR A 362 -15.69 29.90 7.97
CA TYR A 362 -15.74 29.65 9.40
C TYR A 362 -14.85 30.65 10.16
N GLU A 363 -15.44 31.42 11.08
CA GLU A 363 -14.75 32.55 11.74
C GLU A 363 -13.51 32.09 12.52
N GLN A 364 -13.61 30.97 13.24
CA GLN A 364 -12.54 30.45 14.10
C GLN A 364 -11.54 29.56 13.34
N ALA A 365 -11.61 29.48 12.00
CA ALA A 365 -10.77 28.59 11.21
C ALA A 365 -9.26 28.80 11.43
N GLU A 366 -8.80 30.02 11.69
CA GLU A 366 -7.36 30.31 11.89
C GLU A 366 -6.83 29.85 13.26
N THR A 367 -7.73 29.42 14.17
CA THR A 367 -7.37 28.93 15.51
C THR A 367 -7.22 27.41 15.58
N LEU A 368 -7.53 26.70 14.50
CA LEU A 368 -7.52 25.23 14.42
C LEU A 368 -6.61 24.73 13.29
N ASP A 369 -6.22 23.46 13.37
CA ASP A 369 -5.52 22.79 12.27
C ASP A 369 -6.52 22.13 11.30
N TYR A 370 -6.30 22.28 9.99
CA TYR A 370 -7.12 21.63 8.97
C TYR A 370 -6.27 20.66 8.14
N PHE A 371 -6.54 19.36 8.28
CA PHE A 371 -5.91 18.30 7.51
C PHE A 371 -6.85 17.73 6.46
N VAL A 372 -6.27 17.29 5.34
CA VAL A 372 -6.95 16.42 4.38
C VAL A 372 -6.27 15.06 4.32
N THR A 373 -7.08 13.99 4.32
CA THR A 373 -6.66 12.60 4.12
C THR A 373 -6.87 12.19 2.66
N ALA A 374 -6.56 10.93 2.34
CA ALA A 374 -6.63 10.35 0.99
C ALA A 374 -5.88 11.23 -0.03
N THR A 375 -4.66 11.64 0.32
CA THR A 375 -3.80 12.50 -0.50
C THR A 375 -2.54 11.75 -0.92
N LEU A 376 -2.08 12.02 -2.14
CA LEU A 376 -0.80 11.56 -2.70
C LEU A 376 0.37 12.44 -2.26
N LEU A 377 0.09 13.58 -1.63
CA LEU A 377 1.08 14.57 -1.21
C LEU A 377 1.00 14.84 0.31
N PRO A 378 1.05 13.80 1.16
CA PRO A 378 1.03 14.01 2.60
C PRO A 378 2.30 14.73 3.05
N ASN A 379 2.14 15.66 3.99
CA ASN A 379 3.24 16.38 4.62
C ASN A 379 3.21 16.30 6.15
N HIS A 380 2.20 15.64 6.72
CA HIS A 380 2.08 15.35 8.15
C HIS A 380 1.70 13.89 8.32
N PHE A 381 2.31 13.22 9.29
CA PHE A 381 2.14 11.77 9.49
C PHE A 381 1.76 11.46 10.92
N ILE A 382 1.03 10.38 11.16
CA ILE A 382 0.85 9.85 12.50
C ILE A 382 1.22 8.38 12.52
N ASP A 383 2.05 7.99 13.48
CA ASP A 383 2.39 6.60 13.71
C ASP A 383 1.15 5.82 14.14
N ILE A 384 0.81 4.79 13.39
CA ILE A 384 -0.29 3.88 13.71
C ILE A 384 0.20 2.45 14.00
N THR A 385 1.51 2.22 14.09
CA THR A 385 2.11 0.89 14.25
C THR A 385 1.47 0.09 15.38
N GLY A 386 1.32 0.69 16.56
CA GLY A 386 0.72 0.05 17.73
C GLY A 386 -0.80 -0.05 17.73
N VAL A 387 -1.49 0.64 16.82
CA VAL A 387 -2.97 0.79 16.83
C VAL A 387 -3.63 0.35 15.53
N ARG A 388 -2.84 -0.02 14.51
CA ARG A 388 -3.32 -0.48 13.20
C ARG A 388 -4.28 -1.66 13.30
N ARG A 389 -4.07 -2.56 14.28
CA ARG A 389 -4.98 -3.69 14.48
C ARG A 389 -6.40 -3.22 14.83
N LEU A 390 -6.52 -2.26 15.74
CA LEU A 390 -7.81 -1.71 16.17
C LEU A 390 -8.50 -0.95 15.05
N LYS A 391 -7.74 -0.21 14.24
CA LYS A 391 -8.22 0.39 12.99
C LYS A 391 -8.88 -0.65 12.08
N LEU A 392 -8.20 -1.79 11.84
CA LEU A 392 -8.73 -2.85 11.00
C LEU A 392 -9.92 -3.58 11.62
N ASP A 393 -9.92 -3.76 12.95
CA ASP A 393 -11.06 -4.36 13.66
C ASP A 393 -12.30 -3.45 13.58
N ALA A 394 -12.12 -2.12 13.68
CA ALA A 394 -13.19 -1.14 13.47
C ALA A 394 -13.70 -1.14 12.03
N LEU A 395 -12.80 -1.19 11.03
CA LEU A 395 -13.20 -1.31 9.64
C LEU A 395 -13.97 -2.61 9.35
N ALA A 396 -13.65 -3.69 10.06
CA ALA A 396 -14.33 -4.98 9.91
C ALA A 396 -15.78 -4.98 10.44
N CYS A 397 -16.19 -3.98 11.22
CA CYS A 397 -17.59 -3.79 11.61
C CYS A 397 -18.51 -3.49 10.41
N HIS A 398 -17.96 -2.98 9.31
CA HIS A 398 -18.71 -2.64 8.09
C HIS A 398 -19.00 -3.91 7.26
N THR A 399 -19.89 -4.76 7.77
CA THR A 399 -20.23 -6.05 7.17
C THR A 399 -21.01 -5.90 5.86
N THR A 400 -21.72 -4.80 5.62
CA THR A 400 -22.31 -4.54 4.31
C THR A 400 -21.27 -4.25 3.22
N GLN A 401 -20.03 -3.99 3.63
CA GLN A 401 -18.88 -3.72 2.75
C GLN A 401 -17.91 -4.91 2.66
N THR A 402 -18.32 -6.08 3.15
CA THR A 402 -17.42 -7.23 3.39
C THR A 402 -16.60 -7.67 2.18
N ASP A 403 -17.16 -7.72 0.97
CA ASP A 403 -16.40 -8.24 -0.18
C ASP A 403 -15.32 -7.25 -0.63
N LEU A 404 -15.60 -5.95 -0.51
CA LEU A 404 -14.64 -4.87 -0.71
C LEU A 404 -13.57 -4.86 0.41
N ASN A 405 -14.01 -5.03 1.66
CA ASN A 405 -13.19 -5.07 2.87
C ASN A 405 -12.31 -6.32 3.01
N LYS A 406 -12.62 -7.42 2.33
CA LYS A 406 -11.79 -8.64 2.34
C LYS A 406 -10.70 -8.64 1.28
N LEU A 407 -10.94 -7.99 0.14
CA LEU A 407 -10.08 -8.13 -1.04
C LEU A 407 -9.16 -6.92 -1.26
N ILE A 408 -9.70 -5.70 -1.15
CA ILE A 408 -9.03 -4.50 -1.66
C ILE A 408 -8.53 -3.62 -0.50
N PHE A 409 -9.35 -3.36 0.52
CA PHE A 409 -9.01 -2.38 1.56
C PHE A 409 -7.82 -2.77 2.44
N PRO A 410 -7.72 -3.98 3.03
CA PRO A 410 -6.60 -4.32 3.91
C PRO A 410 -5.26 -4.32 3.16
N PHE A 411 -5.29 -4.65 1.87
CA PHE A 411 -4.11 -4.58 1.01
C PHE A 411 -3.69 -3.14 0.76
N LEU A 412 -4.61 -2.28 0.29
CA LEU A 412 -4.32 -0.87 0.02
C LEU A 412 -3.96 -0.11 1.29
N GLU A 413 -4.69 -0.32 2.39
CA GLU A 413 -4.38 0.23 3.70
C GLU A 413 -2.97 -0.15 4.12
N LYS A 414 -2.59 -1.43 4.00
CA LYS A 414 -1.24 -1.88 4.35
C LYS A 414 -0.19 -1.24 3.46
N LEU A 415 -0.44 -1.15 2.15
CA LEU A 415 0.48 -0.56 1.19
C LEU A 415 0.75 0.92 1.52
N PHE A 416 -0.31 1.73 1.64
CA PHE A 416 -0.18 3.16 1.92
C PHE A 416 0.39 3.42 3.31
N THR A 417 -0.10 2.71 4.34
CA THR A 417 0.39 2.93 5.70
C THR A 417 1.83 2.48 5.88
N ARG A 418 2.28 1.44 5.17
CA ARG A 418 3.69 1.03 5.13
C ARG A 418 4.55 2.03 4.38
N LEU A 419 4.05 2.55 3.25
CA LEU A 419 4.73 3.58 2.46
C LEU A 419 4.95 4.84 3.30
N TRP A 420 3.90 5.35 3.93
CA TRP A 420 3.97 6.52 4.81
C TRP A 420 4.77 6.25 6.08
N GLY A 421 4.69 5.05 6.65
CA GLY A 421 5.56 4.63 7.75
C GLY A 421 7.03 4.74 7.35
N THR A 422 7.38 4.24 6.17
CA THR A 422 8.75 4.32 5.62
C THR A 422 9.22 5.77 5.47
N PHE A 423 8.36 6.68 4.96
CA PHE A 423 8.70 8.09 4.82
C PHE A 423 8.76 8.86 6.15
N SER A 424 8.09 8.37 7.18
CA SER A 424 7.99 9.03 8.50
C SER A 424 8.83 8.35 9.59
N GLY A 425 9.54 7.28 9.28
CA GLY A 425 10.44 6.59 10.22
C GLY A 425 9.75 5.62 11.19
N VAL A 426 8.55 5.14 10.86
CA VAL A 426 7.80 4.16 11.67
C VAL A 426 7.30 3.00 10.84
N ASP A 427 6.77 1.94 11.45
CA ASP A 427 6.37 0.76 10.66
C ASP A 427 5.11 1.01 9.84
N TYR A 428 4.12 1.68 10.42
CA TYR A 428 2.88 2.07 9.74
C TYR A 428 2.50 3.49 10.15
N ALA A 429 2.16 4.34 9.18
CA ALA A 429 1.67 5.69 9.44
C ALA A 429 0.46 6.06 8.58
N GLU A 430 -0.43 6.89 9.10
CA GLU A 430 -1.42 7.61 8.27
C GLU A 430 -0.82 8.94 7.81
N GLY A 431 -1.05 9.30 6.55
CA GLY A 431 -0.50 10.50 5.92
C GLY A 431 -1.59 11.52 5.63
N TYR A 432 -1.34 12.76 6.01
CA TYR A 432 -2.24 13.90 5.86
C TYR A 432 -1.52 15.07 5.20
N ARG A 433 -2.27 15.89 4.48
CA ARG A 433 -1.80 17.19 4.01
C ARG A 433 -2.41 18.30 4.85
N MET A 434 -1.58 19.08 5.51
CA MET A 434 -2.02 20.30 6.19
C MET A 434 -2.43 21.35 5.16
N VAL A 435 -3.60 21.94 5.37
CA VAL A 435 -4.12 23.03 4.55
C VAL A 435 -3.73 24.36 5.19
N ASN A 436 -3.01 25.19 4.46
CA ASN A 436 -2.83 26.59 4.85
C ASN A 436 -4.15 27.34 4.61
N ILE A 437 -4.90 27.60 5.68
CA ILE A 437 -6.24 28.18 5.63
C ILE A 437 -6.23 29.59 5.02
N LYS A 438 -5.22 30.41 5.34
CA LYS A 438 -5.08 31.76 4.78
C LYS A 438 -4.87 31.72 3.26
N ALA A 439 -3.91 30.92 2.79
CA ALA A 439 -3.65 30.76 1.36
C ALA A 439 -4.85 30.12 0.62
N MET A 440 -5.57 29.20 1.29
CA MET A 440 -6.81 28.62 0.76
C MET A 440 -7.92 29.68 0.59
N ARG A 441 -8.11 30.56 1.58
CA ARG A 441 -9.07 31.68 1.52
C ARG A 441 -8.74 32.64 0.38
N GLU A 442 -7.47 33.03 0.25
CA GLU A 442 -7.01 33.92 -0.82
C GLU A 442 -7.30 33.32 -2.20
N ARG A 443 -7.01 32.03 -2.41
CA ARG A 443 -7.31 31.33 -3.67
C ARG A 443 -8.80 31.22 -3.98
N LEU A 444 -9.63 31.04 -2.96
CA LEU A 444 -11.09 30.99 -3.14
C LEU A 444 -11.65 32.36 -3.53
N ARG A 445 -11.21 33.43 -2.85
CA ARG A 445 -11.61 34.80 -3.19
C ARG A 445 -11.16 35.22 -4.59
N ALA A 446 -10.03 34.71 -5.07
CA ALA A 446 -9.54 34.99 -6.42
C ALA A 446 -10.26 34.19 -7.53
N ALA A 447 -11.04 33.17 -7.16
CA ALA A 447 -11.79 32.33 -8.09
C ALA A 447 -13.28 32.72 -8.17
N GLU A 448 -13.74 33.56 -7.24
CA GLU A 448 -15.03 34.27 -7.27
C GLU A 448 -14.86 35.59 -8.03
#